data_AF-A0A316ZHQ7-F1
#
_entry.id   AF-A0A316ZHQ7-F1
#
_cell.length_a   1.000
_cell.length_b   1.000
_cell.length_c   1.000
_cell.angle_alpha   90.00
_cell.angle_beta   90.00
_cell.angle_gamma   90.00
#
_symmetry.space_group_name_H-M   'P 1'
#
loop_
_entity.id
_entity.type
_entity.pdbx_description
1 polymer ?
#
loop_
_entity_poly.entity_id
_entity_poly.type
_entity_poly.pdbx_seq_one_letter_code
_entity_poly.pdbx_strand_id
1 'polypeptide(L)'
;MALSIFVPFAYIGLLTLSLAIFSRVYRRRTAAALAAGHAPWFPEGHPERDIYQTLVLAASGASTDSQGRPVEIPEVVLKAALLNRAMADVRRIIRMRDDKQAMATLVQKGSLGDETVARFGMAEKELEAEILDVVSEANTFRDGWGQLIFPTAGEMVAHLKHKEVYYGVAAQREDEVKKLTEAGKPVPKPSITLPALVTPPGTQIQVQMPPQQQQQQQGPGGADGQQRVMQGPPLPPALLQAAAQAAAARGQPLTPEILQALAQGHAQQMQREQQQREQQQQQQSQQGTPSKKATIEEAEE
;
A
#
# COMPACT_ATOMS: atom_id res chain seq x y z
N MET A 1 -7.79 68.84 -3.48
CA MET A 1 -8.86 67.97 -2.93
C MET A 1 -8.21 66.68 -2.49
N ALA A 2 -8.13 66.41 -1.18
CA ALA A 2 -7.48 65.21 -0.67
C ALA A 2 -8.43 64.01 -0.82
N LEU A 3 -8.07 63.04 -1.65
CA LEU A 3 -8.76 61.75 -1.72
C LEU A 3 -8.49 61.02 -0.40
N SER A 4 -9.55 60.71 0.33
CA SER A 4 -9.51 60.02 1.60
C SER A 4 -8.78 58.68 1.48
N ILE A 5 -7.82 58.43 2.39
CA ILE A 5 -7.04 57.18 2.44
C ILE A 5 -7.91 55.94 2.63
N PHE A 6 -9.16 56.10 3.09
CA PHE A 6 -10.12 55.02 3.23
C PHE A 6 -10.65 54.50 1.88
N VAL A 7 -10.63 55.32 0.82
CA VAL A 7 -11.14 54.94 -0.52
C VAL A 7 -10.36 53.75 -1.11
N PRO A 8 -9.01 53.73 -1.16
CA PRO A 8 -8.28 52.57 -1.69
C PRO A 8 -8.46 51.31 -0.84
N PHE A 9 -8.55 51.43 0.49
CA PHE A 9 -8.80 50.27 1.37
C PHE A 9 -10.21 49.70 1.17
N ALA A 10 -11.22 50.56 1.03
CA ALA A 10 -12.59 50.14 0.73
C ALA A 10 -12.68 49.43 -0.63
N TYR A 11 -11.94 49.90 -1.64
CA TYR A 11 -11.86 49.28 -2.96
C TYR A 11 -11.27 47.86 -2.89
N ILE A 12 -10.14 47.68 -2.20
CA ILE A 12 -9.52 46.37 -2.00
C ILE A 12 -10.44 45.45 -1.18
N GLY A 13 -11.12 45.98 -0.15
CA GLY A 13 -12.09 45.24 0.65
C GLY A 13 -13.26 44.72 -0.18
N LEU A 14 -13.81 45.55 -1.07
CA LEU A 14 -14.90 45.14 -1.97
C LEU A 14 -14.44 44.09 -2.99
N LEU A 15 -13.24 44.24 -3.55
CA LEU A 15 -12.66 43.26 -4.47
C LEU A 15 -12.40 41.92 -3.78
N THR A 16 -11.80 41.93 -2.59
CA THR A 16 -11.52 40.70 -1.82
C THR A 16 -12.81 40.01 -1.39
N LEU A 17 -13.82 40.78 -0.96
CA LEU A 17 -15.12 40.22 -0.60
C LEU A 17 -15.84 39.62 -1.80
N SER A 18 -15.90 40.33 -2.94
CA SER A 18 -16.54 39.81 -4.15
C SER A 18 -15.82 38.57 -4.69
N LEU A 19 -14.49 38.56 -4.67
CA LEU A 19 -13.69 37.40 -5.06
C LEU A 19 -13.87 36.22 -4.10
N ALA A 20 -13.95 36.46 -2.79
CA ALA A 20 -14.17 35.41 -1.80
C ALA A 20 -15.56 34.77 -1.96
N ILE A 21 -16.60 35.58 -2.17
CA ILE A 21 -17.97 35.10 -2.42
C ILE A 21 -17.99 34.29 -3.72
N PHE A 22 -17.41 34.82 -4.81
CA PHE A 22 -17.35 34.11 -6.09
C PHE A 22 -16.58 32.79 -5.98
N SER A 23 -15.40 32.79 -5.35
CA SER A 23 -14.59 31.59 -5.12
C SER A 23 -15.35 30.54 -4.31
N ARG A 24 -16.06 30.95 -3.25
CA ARG A 24 -16.86 30.04 -2.44
C ARG A 24 -18.02 29.44 -3.22
N VAL A 25 -18.77 30.26 -3.97
CA VAL A 25 -19.91 29.78 -4.78
C VAL A 25 -19.43 28.87 -5.91
N TYR A 26 -18.39 29.28 -6.64
CA TYR A 26 -17.82 28.48 -7.73
C TYR A 26 -17.32 27.13 -7.22
N ARG A 27 -16.46 27.10 -6.18
CA ARG A 27 -15.94 25.84 -5.63
C ARG A 27 -17.06 24.95 -5.10
N ARG A 28 -18.11 25.51 -4.48
CA ARG A 28 -19.27 24.74 -4.01
C ARG A 28 -20.06 24.14 -5.17
N ARG A 29 -20.27 24.88 -6.25
CA ARG A 29 -20.98 24.38 -7.45
C ARG A 29 -20.16 23.34 -8.20
N THR A 30 -18.85 23.55 -8.35
CA THR A 30 -17.95 22.58 -8.98
C THR A 30 -17.88 21.29 -8.17
N ALA A 31 -17.77 21.37 -6.84
CA ALA A 31 -17.81 20.20 -5.97
C ALA A 31 -19.17 19.46 -6.06
N ALA A 32 -20.29 20.20 -6.10
CA ALA A 32 -21.61 19.61 -6.27
C ALA A 32 -21.80 18.95 -7.64
N ALA A 33 -21.25 19.53 -8.71
CA ALA A 33 -21.29 18.93 -10.05
C ALA A 33 -20.46 17.64 -10.12
N LEU A 34 -19.28 17.64 -9.49
CA LEU A 34 -18.42 16.46 -9.38
C LEU A 34 -19.09 15.35 -8.56
N ALA A 35 -19.80 15.72 -7.48
CA ALA A 35 -20.58 14.78 -6.68
C ALA A 35 -21.83 14.27 -7.41
N ALA A 36 -22.48 15.08 -8.26
CA ALA A 36 -23.65 14.67 -9.04
C ALA A 36 -23.30 13.73 -10.21
N GLY A 37 -22.07 13.79 -10.73
CA GLY A 37 -21.55 12.87 -11.74
C GLY A 37 -20.98 11.57 -11.17
N HIS A 38 -21.13 11.32 -9.87
CA HIS A 38 -20.45 10.25 -9.15
C HIS A 38 -21.05 8.88 -9.46
N ALA A 39 -20.43 8.18 -10.42
CA ALA A 39 -20.51 6.73 -10.48
C ALA A 39 -19.35 6.16 -9.64
N PRO A 40 -19.60 5.25 -8.68
CA PRO A 40 -18.54 4.63 -7.90
C PRO A 40 -17.58 3.88 -8.84
N TRP A 41 -16.27 3.96 -8.56
CA TRP A 41 -15.25 3.31 -9.39
C TRP A 41 -15.43 1.78 -9.43
N PHE A 42 -15.87 1.21 -8.30
CA PHE A 42 -16.26 -0.19 -8.20
C PHE A 42 -17.78 -0.31 -8.20
N PRO A 43 -18.40 -0.75 -9.32
CA PRO A 43 -19.86 -0.76 -9.45
C PRO A 43 -20.54 -1.80 -8.54
N GLU A 44 -19.80 -2.82 -8.11
CA GLU A 44 -20.28 -3.91 -7.24
C GLU A 44 -20.50 -3.45 -5.78
N GLY A 45 -20.15 -2.21 -5.43
CA GLY A 45 -20.21 -1.73 -4.05
C GLY A 45 -19.19 -2.42 -3.15
N HIS A 46 -19.42 -2.49 -1.83
CA HIS A 46 -18.57 -3.21 -0.89
C HIS A 46 -19.37 -4.20 -0.02
N PRO A 47 -19.74 -5.37 -0.58
CA PRO A 47 -20.62 -6.31 0.11
C PRO A 47 -19.99 -6.88 1.39
N GLU A 48 -18.68 -7.11 1.42
CA GLU A 48 -18.00 -7.66 2.60
C GLU A 48 -18.02 -6.68 3.79
N ARG A 49 -17.90 -5.38 3.52
CA ARG A 49 -18.07 -4.34 4.54
C ARG A 49 -19.50 -4.32 5.05
N ASP A 50 -20.48 -4.35 4.15
CA ASP A 50 -21.90 -4.29 4.53
C ASP A 50 -22.30 -5.54 5.35
N ILE A 51 -21.77 -6.72 5.00
CA ILE A 51 -21.90 -7.95 5.80
C ILE A 51 -21.28 -7.76 7.18
N TYR A 52 -20.06 -7.24 7.27
CA TYR A 52 -19.42 -7.03 8.56
C TYR A 52 -20.20 -6.03 9.43
N GLN A 53 -20.62 -4.89 8.87
CA GLN A 53 -21.40 -3.89 9.61
C GLN A 53 -22.72 -4.44 10.09
N THR A 54 -23.43 -5.22 9.26
CA THR A 54 -24.68 -5.89 9.69
C THR A 54 -24.44 -6.90 10.80
N LEU A 55 -23.32 -7.63 10.79
CA LEU A 55 -22.92 -8.52 11.88
C LEU A 55 -22.59 -7.74 13.16
N VAL A 56 -21.90 -6.60 13.08
CA VAL A 56 -21.62 -5.74 14.25
C VAL A 56 -22.90 -5.15 14.83
N LEU A 57 -23.81 -4.65 13.96
CA LEU A 57 -25.13 -4.18 14.36
C LEU A 57 -25.93 -5.29 15.06
N ALA A 58 -25.92 -6.51 14.49
CA ALA A 58 -26.57 -7.65 15.09
C ALA A 58 -25.99 -8.01 16.47
N ALA A 59 -24.65 -8.00 16.58
CA ALA A 59 -23.94 -8.28 17.82
C ALA A 59 -24.18 -7.24 18.93
N SER A 60 -24.50 -5.98 18.56
CA SER A 60 -24.84 -4.93 19.53
C SER A 60 -26.24 -5.06 20.16
N GLY A 61 -26.98 -6.12 19.81
CA GLY A 61 -28.31 -6.41 20.36
C GLY A 61 -29.45 -5.69 19.64
N ALA A 62 -29.17 -4.99 18.53
CA ALA A 62 -30.19 -4.33 17.73
C ALA A 62 -31.03 -5.31 16.89
N SER A 63 -30.53 -6.53 16.65
CA SER A 63 -31.26 -7.57 15.92
C SER A 63 -31.77 -8.67 16.85
N THR A 64 -33.01 -9.07 16.63
CA THR A 64 -33.70 -10.11 17.39
C THR A 64 -34.00 -11.29 16.47
N ASP A 65 -33.82 -12.53 16.96
CA ASP A 65 -34.19 -13.73 16.20
C ASP A 65 -35.71 -13.84 16.01
N SER A 66 -36.16 -14.80 15.21
CA SER A 66 -37.59 -15.08 14.98
C SER A 66 -38.36 -15.47 16.24
N GLN A 67 -37.66 -15.70 17.36
CA GLN A 67 -38.20 -16.10 18.66
C GLN A 67 -38.09 -14.98 19.71
N GLY A 68 -37.70 -13.76 19.33
CA GLY A 68 -37.65 -12.63 20.26
C GLY A 68 -36.37 -12.55 21.10
N ARG A 69 -35.33 -13.36 20.82
CA ARG A 69 -34.07 -13.38 21.56
C ARG A 69 -32.97 -12.55 20.88
N PRO A 70 -32.09 -11.90 21.65
CA PRO A 70 -30.90 -11.24 21.10
C PRO A 70 -30.02 -12.23 20.34
N VAL A 71 -29.55 -11.83 19.15
CA VAL A 71 -28.61 -12.65 18.37
C VAL A 71 -27.20 -12.47 18.95
N GLU A 72 -26.70 -13.47 19.69
CA GLU A 72 -25.31 -13.48 20.15
C GLU A 72 -24.39 -14.00 19.04
N ILE A 73 -23.55 -13.13 18.50
CA ILE A 73 -22.57 -13.49 17.45
C ILE A 73 -21.21 -13.74 18.10
N PRO A 74 -20.59 -14.92 17.89
CA PRO A 74 -19.26 -15.18 18.40
C PRO A 74 -18.21 -14.22 17.82
N GLU A 75 -17.30 -13.75 18.65
CA GLU A 75 -16.21 -12.83 18.25
C GLU A 75 -15.35 -13.40 17.11
N VAL A 76 -15.18 -14.72 17.06
CA VAL A 76 -14.44 -15.42 15.98
C VAL A 76 -15.07 -15.15 14.61
N VAL A 77 -16.39 -15.06 14.52
CA VAL A 77 -17.11 -14.76 13.27
C VAL A 77 -16.87 -13.32 12.86
N LEU A 78 -16.86 -12.38 13.80
CA LEU A 78 -16.57 -10.96 13.53
C LEU A 78 -15.13 -10.77 13.04
N LYS A 79 -14.16 -11.43 13.67
CA LYS A 79 -12.76 -11.43 13.23
C LYS A 79 -12.59 -12.01 11.83
N ALA A 80 -13.29 -13.11 11.53
CA ALA A 80 -13.27 -13.72 10.19
C ALA A 80 -13.93 -12.81 9.14
N ALA A 81 -15.04 -12.15 9.48
CA ALA A 81 -15.71 -11.19 8.60
C ALA A 81 -14.83 -9.96 8.32
N LEU A 82 -14.16 -9.41 9.34
CA LEU A 82 -13.21 -8.31 9.18
C LEU A 82 -12.03 -8.71 8.29
N LEU A 83 -11.52 -9.95 8.43
CA LEU A 83 -10.46 -10.47 7.57
C LEU A 83 -10.94 -10.59 6.11
N ASN A 84 -12.19 -11.01 5.89
CA ASN A 84 -12.77 -11.08 4.54
C ASN A 84 -12.93 -9.68 3.92
N ARG A 85 -13.36 -8.68 4.71
CA ARG A 85 -13.36 -7.26 4.32
C ARG A 85 -11.97 -6.81 3.89
N ALA A 86 -10.94 -7.06 4.72
CA ALA A 86 -9.54 -6.74 4.39
C ALA A 86 -9.04 -7.45 3.11
N MET A 87 -9.47 -8.70 2.85
CA MET A 87 -9.13 -9.42 1.63
C MET A 87 -9.74 -8.79 0.38
N ALA A 88 -10.99 -8.29 0.47
CA ALA A 88 -11.62 -7.56 -0.62
C ALA A 88 -10.89 -6.24 -0.90
N ASP A 89 -10.47 -5.51 0.13
CA ASP A 89 -9.66 -4.30 0.00
C ASP A 89 -8.31 -4.58 -0.67
N VAL A 90 -7.62 -5.66 -0.28
CA VAL A 90 -6.36 -6.06 -0.95
C VAL A 90 -6.57 -6.31 -2.44
N ARG A 91 -7.66 -6.97 -2.84
CA ARG A 91 -7.96 -7.19 -4.27
C ARG A 91 -8.19 -5.85 -4.98
N ARG A 92 -8.86 -4.90 -4.35
CA ARG A 92 -9.06 -3.54 -4.89
C ARG A 92 -7.74 -2.80 -5.01
N ILE A 93 -6.87 -2.86 -4.00
CA ILE A 93 -5.54 -2.22 -4.03
C ILE A 93 -4.74 -2.73 -5.23
N ILE A 94 -4.69 -4.05 -5.44
CA ILE A 94 -3.97 -4.65 -6.57
C ILE A 94 -4.55 -4.14 -7.90
N ARG A 95 -5.88 -4.16 -8.04
CA ARG A 95 -6.56 -3.69 -9.25
C ARG A 95 -6.33 -2.20 -9.50
N MET A 96 -6.47 -1.35 -8.48
CA MET A 96 -6.24 0.10 -8.60
C MET A 96 -4.80 0.41 -8.99
N ARG A 97 -3.82 -0.32 -8.44
CA ARG A 97 -2.41 -0.13 -8.81
C ARG A 97 -2.17 -0.43 -10.29
N ASP A 98 -2.73 -1.54 -10.79
CA ASP A 98 -2.59 -1.95 -12.18
C ASP A 98 -3.32 -0.95 -13.12
N ASP A 99 -4.53 -0.52 -12.74
CA ASP A 99 -5.31 0.51 -13.43
C ASP A 99 -4.56 1.86 -13.49
N LYS A 100 -3.89 2.26 -12.41
CA LYS A 100 -3.10 3.50 -12.34
C LYS A 100 -1.99 3.54 -13.38
N GLN A 101 -1.27 2.43 -13.55
CA GLN A 101 -0.20 2.31 -14.54
C GLN A 101 -0.75 2.36 -15.97
N ALA A 102 -1.84 1.65 -16.24
CA ALA A 102 -2.49 1.68 -17.54
C ALA A 102 -3.04 3.08 -17.87
N MET A 103 -3.69 3.74 -16.90
CA MET A 103 -4.27 5.06 -17.04
C MET A 103 -3.22 6.13 -17.34
N ALA A 104 -2.05 6.11 -16.69
CA ALA A 104 -0.98 7.06 -16.96
C ALA A 104 -0.58 7.10 -18.44
N THR A 105 -0.55 5.93 -19.09
CA THR A 105 -0.26 5.80 -20.53
C THR A 105 -1.40 6.32 -21.40
N LEU A 106 -2.65 6.06 -21.02
CA LEU A 106 -3.84 6.47 -21.78
C LEU A 106 -4.11 7.97 -21.68
N VAL A 107 -3.81 8.60 -20.54
CA VAL A 107 -3.90 10.06 -20.35
C VAL A 107 -2.91 10.78 -21.25
N GLN A 108 -1.67 10.29 -21.37
CA GLN A 108 -0.68 10.86 -22.28
C GLN A 108 -1.11 10.78 -23.76
N LYS A 109 -1.91 9.77 -24.12
CA LYS A 109 -2.50 9.61 -25.46
C LYS A 109 -3.74 10.47 -25.69
N GLY A 110 -4.26 11.14 -24.68
CA GLY A 110 -5.48 11.96 -24.76
C GLY A 110 -6.77 11.17 -24.94
N SER A 111 -6.75 9.84 -24.76
CA SER A 111 -7.92 8.97 -24.92
C SER A 111 -8.82 8.92 -23.68
N LEU A 112 -8.35 9.46 -22.56
CA LEU A 112 -9.09 9.54 -21.29
C LEU A 112 -9.33 11.01 -20.91
N GLY A 113 -10.55 11.31 -20.47
CA GLY A 113 -10.90 12.64 -19.96
C GLY A 113 -10.38 12.88 -18.54
N ASP A 114 -10.17 14.16 -18.21
CA ASP A 114 -9.71 14.62 -16.89
C ASP A 114 -10.69 14.22 -15.75
N GLU A 115 -11.99 14.17 -16.07
CA GLU A 115 -13.03 13.68 -15.17
C GLU A 115 -12.78 12.25 -14.67
N THR A 116 -12.31 11.35 -15.54
CA THR A 116 -12.00 9.96 -15.15
C THR A 116 -10.79 9.90 -14.20
N VAL A 117 -9.79 10.75 -14.44
CA VAL A 117 -8.60 10.86 -13.58
C VAL A 117 -9.00 11.38 -12.20
N ALA A 118 -9.84 12.41 -12.14
CA ALA A 118 -10.38 12.95 -10.90
C ALA A 118 -11.18 11.89 -10.12
N ARG A 119 -12.03 11.11 -10.81
CA ARG A 119 -12.80 10.00 -10.20
C ARG A 119 -11.90 8.90 -9.66
N PHE A 120 -10.86 8.53 -10.40
CA PHE A 120 -9.88 7.54 -9.93
C PHE A 120 -9.19 8.03 -8.65
N GLY A 121 -8.78 9.30 -8.60
CA GLY A 121 -8.18 9.91 -7.40
C GLY A 121 -9.13 9.95 -6.19
N MET A 122 -10.43 10.15 -6.42
CA MET A 122 -11.44 10.03 -5.35
C MET A 122 -11.55 8.60 -4.83
N ALA A 123 -11.60 7.61 -5.73
CA ALA A 123 -11.65 6.20 -5.35
C ALA A 123 -10.39 5.76 -4.59
N GLU A 124 -9.20 6.29 -4.93
CA GLU A 124 -7.97 6.04 -4.17
C GLU A 124 -8.12 6.54 -2.72
N LYS A 125 -8.69 7.73 -2.54
CA LYS A 125 -8.91 8.31 -1.20
C LYS A 125 -9.98 7.58 -0.40
N GLU A 126 -11.04 7.11 -1.06
CA GLU A 126 -12.04 6.25 -0.43
C GLU A 126 -11.43 4.94 0.05
N LEU A 127 -10.61 4.29 -0.78
CA LEU A 127 -9.91 3.06 -0.41
C LEU A 127 -8.87 3.28 0.70
N GLU A 128 -8.12 4.40 0.69
CA GLU A 128 -7.23 4.77 1.79
C GLU A 128 -7.98 4.95 3.11
N ALA A 129 -9.17 5.58 3.08
CA ALA A 129 -9.99 5.74 4.27
C ALA A 129 -10.52 4.40 4.80
N GLU A 130 -10.96 3.51 3.90
CA GLU A 130 -11.41 2.16 4.24
C GLU A 130 -10.29 1.34 4.90
N ILE A 131 -9.06 1.41 4.36
CA ILE A 131 -7.88 0.73 4.95
C ILE A 131 -7.65 1.22 6.38
N LEU A 132 -7.70 2.54 6.62
CA LEU A 132 -7.50 3.10 7.96
C LEU A 132 -8.60 2.67 8.93
N ASP A 133 -9.84 2.59 8.45
CA ASP A 133 -10.98 2.11 9.23
C ASP A 133 -10.77 0.65 9.66
N VAL A 134 -10.46 -0.24 8.71
CA VAL A 134 -10.16 -1.67 8.97
C VAL A 134 -8.97 -1.85 9.92
N VAL A 135 -7.90 -1.06 9.78
CA VAL A 135 -6.76 -1.09 10.73
C VAL A 135 -7.22 -0.67 12.12
N SER A 136 -8.02 0.38 12.23
CA SER A 136 -8.51 0.88 13.50
C SER A 136 -9.43 -0.15 14.19
N GLU A 137 -10.35 -0.77 13.45
CA GLU A 137 -11.24 -1.82 13.92
C GLU A 137 -10.45 -3.08 14.33
N ALA A 138 -9.46 -3.49 13.55
CA ALA A 138 -8.62 -4.62 13.94
C ALA A 138 -7.93 -4.39 15.29
N ASN A 139 -7.50 -3.16 15.55
CA ASN A 139 -6.90 -2.81 16.84
C ASN A 139 -7.92 -2.81 18.00
N THR A 140 -9.23 -2.65 17.75
CA THR A 140 -10.25 -2.78 18.81
C THR A 140 -10.44 -4.22 19.27
N PHE A 141 -10.25 -5.20 18.37
CA PHE A 141 -10.29 -6.63 18.71
C PHE A 141 -9.02 -7.11 19.41
N ARG A 142 -7.85 -6.63 18.96
CA ARG A 142 -6.57 -6.94 19.58
C ARG A 142 -5.53 -5.89 19.22
N ASP A 143 -4.88 -5.33 20.23
CA ASP A 143 -3.78 -4.38 20.04
C ASP A 143 -2.71 -4.92 19.10
N GLY A 144 -2.31 -4.10 18.13
CA GLY A 144 -1.30 -4.45 17.12
C GLY A 144 -1.78 -5.37 16.00
N TRP A 145 -3.02 -5.86 16.02
CA TRP A 145 -3.54 -6.69 14.92
C TRP A 145 -3.70 -5.90 13.61
N GLY A 146 -3.96 -4.59 13.68
CA GLY A 146 -4.05 -3.74 12.49
C GLY A 146 -2.79 -3.71 11.63
N GLN A 147 -1.60 -3.96 12.21
CA GLN A 147 -0.35 -4.05 11.44
C GLN A 147 -0.22 -5.39 10.69
N LEU A 148 -0.89 -6.44 11.16
CA LEU A 148 -0.78 -7.81 10.65
C LEU A 148 -1.92 -8.21 9.72
N ILE A 149 -3.08 -7.55 9.82
CA ILE A 149 -4.30 -7.95 9.09
C ILE A 149 -4.11 -7.88 7.57
N PHE A 150 -3.55 -6.80 7.03
CA PHE A 150 -3.36 -6.63 5.59
C PHE A 150 -2.28 -7.54 5.00
N PRO A 151 -1.10 -7.73 5.63
CA PRO A 151 -0.15 -8.76 5.20
C PRO A 151 -0.79 -10.16 5.16
N THR A 152 -1.53 -10.53 6.22
CA THR A 152 -2.21 -11.83 6.29
C THR A 152 -3.28 -11.98 5.20
N ALA A 153 -4.09 -10.94 4.98
CA ALA A 153 -5.09 -10.91 3.93
C ALA A 153 -4.44 -11.00 2.53
N GLY A 154 -3.27 -10.39 2.34
CA GLY A 154 -2.45 -10.50 1.13
C GLY A 154 -2.09 -11.94 0.80
N GLU A 155 -1.53 -12.66 1.76
CA GLU A 155 -1.20 -14.08 1.60
C GLU A 155 -2.44 -14.94 1.34
N MET A 156 -3.55 -14.66 2.01
CA MET A 156 -4.81 -15.38 1.77
C MET A 156 -5.36 -15.14 0.37
N VAL A 157 -5.33 -13.90 -0.13
CA VAL A 157 -5.76 -13.56 -1.49
C VAL A 157 -4.87 -14.25 -2.52
N ALA A 158 -3.55 -14.26 -2.32
CA ALA A 158 -2.62 -14.98 -3.18
C ALA A 158 -2.88 -16.50 -3.18
N HIS A 159 -3.08 -17.08 -2.01
CA HIS A 159 -3.41 -18.50 -1.87
C HIS A 159 -4.74 -18.86 -2.56
N LEU A 160 -5.79 -18.04 -2.39
CA LEU A 160 -7.07 -18.25 -3.08
C LEU A 160 -6.92 -18.18 -4.60
N LYS A 161 -6.13 -17.24 -5.12
CA LYS A 161 -5.83 -17.13 -6.55
C LYS A 161 -5.13 -18.39 -7.07
N HIS A 162 -4.13 -18.90 -6.35
CA HIS A 162 -3.47 -20.15 -6.72
C HIS A 162 -4.42 -21.35 -6.67
N LYS A 163 -5.28 -21.41 -5.65
CA LYS A 163 -6.30 -22.46 -5.51
C LYS A 163 -7.32 -22.44 -6.65
N GLU A 164 -7.78 -21.25 -7.07
CA GLU A 164 -8.67 -21.08 -8.21
C GLU A 164 -8.03 -21.57 -9.51
N VAL A 165 -6.81 -21.14 -9.80
CA VAL A 165 -6.04 -21.62 -10.97
C VAL A 165 -5.91 -23.13 -10.93
N TYR A 166 -5.55 -23.68 -9.77
CA TYR A 166 -5.35 -25.11 -9.58
C TYR A 166 -6.59 -25.95 -9.93
N TYR A 167 -7.76 -25.58 -9.41
CA TYR A 167 -9.00 -26.28 -9.75
C TYR A 167 -9.45 -26.01 -11.19
N GLY A 168 -9.16 -24.82 -11.72
CA GLY A 168 -9.40 -24.46 -13.12
C GLY A 168 -8.67 -25.36 -14.11
N VAL A 169 -7.47 -25.88 -13.76
CA VAL A 169 -6.70 -26.79 -14.63
C VAL A 169 -7.47 -28.07 -14.96
N ALA A 170 -8.23 -28.62 -14.00
CA ALA A 170 -9.00 -29.84 -14.22
C ALA A 170 -10.13 -29.60 -15.23
N ALA A 171 -10.89 -28.51 -15.07
CA ALA A 171 -11.96 -28.14 -16.00
C ALA A 171 -11.42 -27.81 -17.40
N GLN A 172 -10.37 -27.00 -17.50
CA GLN A 172 -9.74 -26.67 -18.78
C GLN A 172 -9.23 -27.91 -19.52
N ARG A 173 -8.68 -28.88 -18.78
CA ARG A 173 -8.24 -30.15 -19.37
C ARG A 173 -9.40 -30.90 -20.01
N GLU A 174 -10.55 -31.02 -19.34
CA GLU A 174 -11.71 -31.71 -19.89
C GLU A 174 -12.20 -31.05 -21.19
N ASP A 175 -12.21 -29.72 -21.23
CA ASP A 175 -12.61 -28.97 -22.42
C ASP A 175 -11.62 -29.13 -23.58
N GLU A 176 -10.31 -29.09 -23.30
CA GLU A 176 -9.29 -29.35 -24.33
C GLU A 176 -9.32 -30.80 -24.83
N VAL A 177 -9.59 -31.78 -23.96
CA VAL A 177 -9.77 -33.18 -24.36
C VAL A 177 -10.95 -33.33 -25.31
N LYS A 178 -12.08 -32.67 -25.04
CA LYS A 178 -13.25 -32.67 -25.94
C LYS A 178 -12.89 -32.08 -27.30
N LYS A 179 -12.28 -30.89 -27.33
CA LYS A 179 -11.83 -30.25 -28.59
C LYS A 179 -10.88 -31.13 -29.40
N LEU A 180 -9.92 -31.78 -28.74
CA LEU A 180 -8.96 -32.67 -29.41
C LEU A 180 -9.64 -33.92 -29.96
N THR A 181 -10.61 -34.47 -29.23
CA THR A 181 -11.39 -35.64 -29.65
C THR A 181 -12.27 -35.30 -30.86
N GLU A 182 -12.94 -34.15 -30.84
CA GLU A 182 -13.72 -33.63 -31.97
C GLU A 182 -12.84 -33.38 -33.21
N ALA A 183 -11.61 -32.87 -33.00
CA ALA A 183 -10.63 -32.66 -34.06
C ALA A 183 -9.92 -33.94 -34.53
N GLY A 184 -10.25 -35.11 -33.97
CA GLY A 184 -9.63 -36.40 -34.31
C GLY A 184 -8.15 -36.50 -33.96
N LYS A 185 -7.64 -35.65 -33.06
CA LYS A 185 -6.24 -35.62 -32.62
C LYS A 185 -6.04 -36.48 -31.37
N PRO A 186 -4.86 -37.12 -31.19
CA PRO A 186 -4.60 -37.94 -30.01
C PRO A 186 -4.56 -37.09 -28.74
N VAL A 187 -5.23 -37.56 -27.69
CA VAL A 187 -5.29 -36.90 -26.39
C VAL A 187 -3.97 -37.12 -25.63
N PRO A 188 -3.23 -36.07 -25.25
CA PRO A 188 -1.98 -36.22 -24.51
C PRO A 188 -2.24 -36.66 -23.07
N LYS A 189 -1.48 -37.67 -22.61
CA LYS A 189 -1.54 -38.14 -21.22
C LYS A 189 -0.85 -37.13 -20.29
N PRO A 190 -1.41 -36.83 -19.10
CA PRO A 190 -0.73 -36.00 -18.11
C PRO A 190 0.63 -36.57 -17.74
N SER A 191 1.69 -35.78 -17.89
CA SER A 191 3.01 -36.12 -17.34
C SER A 191 3.09 -35.90 -15.83
N ILE A 192 2.16 -35.12 -15.25
CA ILE A 192 2.10 -34.79 -13.82
C ILE A 192 0.66 -35.00 -13.36
N THR A 193 0.46 -35.83 -12.35
CA THR A 193 -0.80 -35.94 -11.62
C THR A 193 -0.86 -34.83 -10.59
N LEU A 194 -1.94 -34.06 -10.62
CA LEU A 194 -2.17 -32.96 -9.68
C LEU A 194 -2.37 -33.55 -8.27
N PRO A 195 -1.51 -33.25 -7.26
CA PRO A 195 -1.68 -33.77 -5.91
C PRO A 195 -3.00 -33.28 -5.28
N ALA A 196 -3.67 -34.10 -4.47
CA ALA A 196 -4.89 -33.64 -3.81
C ALA A 196 -4.56 -32.44 -2.90
N LEU A 197 -5.20 -31.28 -3.14
CA LEU A 197 -5.03 -30.05 -2.35
C LEU A 197 -5.78 -30.14 -1.01
N VAL A 198 -5.81 -31.33 -0.41
CA VAL A 198 -6.34 -31.56 0.93
C VAL A 198 -5.14 -31.45 1.87
N THR A 199 -5.10 -30.40 2.68
CA THR A 199 -4.24 -30.43 3.87
C THR A 199 -4.65 -31.67 4.67
N PRO A 200 -3.76 -32.64 4.90
CA PRO A 200 -4.08 -33.79 5.73
C PRO A 200 -4.64 -33.30 7.07
N PRO A 201 -5.75 -33.86 7.57
CA PRO A 201 -6.23 -33.51 8.91
C PRO A 201 -5.11 -33.83 9.91
N GLY A 202 -4.50 -32.79 10.50
CA GLY A 202 -3.35 -32.91 11.40
C GLY A 202 -2.20 -31.92 11.18
N THR A 203 -2.18 -31.14 10.09
CA THR A 203 -1.16 -30.09 9.92
C THR A 203 -1.41 -28.94 10.90
N GLN A 204 -0.73 -28.96 12.04
CA GLN A 204 -0.70 -27.83 12.97
C GLN A 204 0.16 -26.71 12.38
N ILE A 205 -0.47 -25.59 12.02
CA ILE A 205 0.25 -24.35 11.71
C ILE A 205 0.77 -23.79 13.04
N GLN A 206 2.04 -24.03 13.36
CA GLN A 206 2.70 -23.37 14.47
C GLN A 206 2.93 -21.90 14.10
N VAL A 207 2.03 -21.03 14.56
CA VAL A 207 2.25 -19.58 14.55
C VAL A 207 3.31 -19.30 15.61
N GLN A 208 4.58 -19.30 15.20
CA GLN A 208 5.69 -19.00 16.08
C GLN A 208 5.66 -17.50 16.41
N MET A 209 5.13 -17.18 17.58
CA MET A 209 5.24 -15.83 18.15
C MET A 209 6.72 -15.58 18.51
N PRO A 210 7.25 -14.35 18.31
CA PRO A 210 8.58 -14.00 18.76
C PRO A 210 8.70 -14.19 20.28
N PRO A 211 9.78 -14.78 20.80
CA PRO A 211 9.92 -15.01 22.23
C PRO A 211 10.05 -13.68 22.98
N GLN A 212 9.18 -13.48 23.97
CA GLN A 212 9.36 -12.45 25.00
C GLN A 212 10.63 -12.78 25.80
N GLN A 213 11.65 -11.93 25.66
CA GLN A 213 12.86 -12.01 26.47
C GLN A 213 12.56 -11.50 27.89
N GLN A 214 12.50 -12.44 28.84
CA GLN A 214 12.80 -12.14 30.24
C GLN A 214 14.31 -11.88 30.35
N GLN A 215 14.72 -10.66 30.69
CA GLN A 215 16.10 -10.37 31.09
C GLN A 215 16.17 -10.30 32.62
N GLN A 216 16.68 -11.39 33.19
CA GLN A 216 17.34 -11.40 34.49
C GLN A 216 18.77 -10.84 34.36
N GLN A 217 19.16 -10.15 35.43
CA GLN A 217 20.47 -9.59 35.71
C GLN A 217 21.61 -10.61 35.57
N GLN A 218 22.75 -10.17 35.01
CA GLN A 218 24.03 -10.03 35.73
C GLN A 218 25.15 -9.65 34.74
N GLY A 219 25.99 -8.69 35.13
CA GLY A 219 27.22 -8.32 34.43
C GLY A 219 28.40 -9.22 34.81
N PRO A 220 29.65 -8.71 34.72
CA PRO A 220 30.31 -8.40 33.46
C PRO A 220 31.70 -9.06 33.39
N GLY A 221 32.19 -9.32 32.18
CA GLY A 221 33.63 -9.51 31.98
C GLY A 221 34.02 -10.33 30.76
N GLY A 222 34.92 -9.77 29.95
CA GLY A 222 35.87 -10.55 29.17
C GLY A 222 35.70 -10.49 27.67
N ALA A 223 36.67 -9.84 27.03
CA ALA A 223 36.79 -9.56 25.60
C ALA A 223 36.88 -10.79 24.67
N ASP A 224 36.64 -10.47 23.40
CA ASP A 224 37.05 -11.15 22.17
C ASP A 224 36.23 -12.35 21.67
N GLY A 225 35.40 -12.05 20.67
CA GLY A 225 34.74 -13.05 19.83
C GLY A 225 33.86 -12.40 18.77
N GLN A 226 34.39 -12.23 17.57
CA GLN A 226 33.64 -11.83 16.38
C GLN A 226 32.40 -12.73 16.19
N GLN A 227 31.20 -12.16 16.21
CA GLN A 227 30.01 -12.79 15.64
C GLN A 227 29.30 -11.82 14.70
N ARG A 228 29.38 -12.17 13.40
CA ARG A 228 28.54 -11.63 12.33
C ARG A 228 27.07 -11.69 12.75
N VAL A 229 26.45 -10.53 12.92
CA VAL A 229 24.99 -10.40 12.93
C VAL A 229 24.53 -10.38 11.48
N MET A 230 23.81 -11.41 11.04
CA MET A 230 23.06 -11.36 9.79
C MET A 230 21.93 -10.35 9.94
N GLN A 231 22.09 -9.19 9.31
CA GLN A 231 21.04 -8.17 9.20
C GLN A 231 20.04 -8.60 8.13
N GLY A 232 18.76 -8.74 8.52
CA GLY A 232 17.65 -8.68 7.56
C GLY A 232 17.61 -7.31 6.86
N PRO A 233 16.91 -7.18 5.73
CA PRO A 233 16.90 -5.93 4.98
C PRO A 233 16.36 -4.79 5.86
N PRO A 234 17.07 -3.65 5.98
CA PRO A 234 16.58 -2.52 6.75
C PRO A 234 15.31 -1.96 6.10
N LEU A 235 14.36 -1.58 6.96
CA LEU A 235 13.12 -0.91 6.54
C LEU A 235 13.46 0.32 5.66
N PRO A 236 12.67 0.59 4.60
CA PRO A 236 12.96 1.68 3.69
C PRO A 236 12.89 3.03 4.43
N PRO A 237 13.84 3.95 4.17
CA PRO A 237 14.02 5.19 4.93
C PRO A 237 12.80 6.12 4.93
N ALA A 238 11.94 6.01 3.91
CA ALA A 238 10.69 6.77 3.83
C ALA A 238 9.68 6.41 4.93
N LEU A 239 9.60 5.13 5.32
CA LEU A 239 8.72 4.70 6.41
C LEU A 239 9.26 5.13 7.77
N LEU A 240 10.59 5.17 7.93
CA LEU A 240 11.24 5.67 9.14
C LEU A 240 11.00 7.18 9.34
N GLN A 241 11.05 7.94 8.25
CA GLN A 241 10.82 9.38 8.27
C GLN A 241 9.35 9.73 8.51
N ALA A 242 8.42 8.94 7.95
CA ALA A 242 6.99 9.07 8.23
C ALA A 242 6.64 8.73 9.69
N ALA A 243 7.25 7.68 10.25
CA ALA A 243 7.08 7.30 11.65
C ALA A 243 7.62 8.38 12.61
N ALA A 244 8.77 8.99 12.30
CA ALA A 244 9.35 10.07 13.09
C ALA A 244 8.50 11.36 13.06
N GLN A 245 7.93 11.71 11.90
CA GLN A 245 7.02 12.85 11.76
C GLN A 245 5.69 12.62 12.50
N ALA A 246 5.18 11.39 12.50
CA ALA A 246 3.97 11.02 13.24
C ALA A 246 4.19 11.05 14.77
N ALA A 247 5.37 10.64 15.25
CA ALA A 247 5.73 10.72 16.67
C ALA A 247 5.90 12.17 17.15
N ALA A 248 6.53 13.03 16.33
CA ALA A 248 6.67 14.46 16.61
C ALA A 248 5.32 15.20 16.65
N ALA A 249 4.35 14.79 15.81
CA ALA A 249 3.00 15.37 15.79
C ALA A 249 2.14 14.95 17.01
N ARG A 250 2.49 13.86 17.70
CA ARG A 250 1.72 13.30 18.84
C ARG A 250 2.35 13.55 20.21
N GLY A 251 3.49 14.25 20.29
CA GLY A 251 4.12 14.62 21.56
C GLY A 251 4.61 13.44 22.40
N GLN A 252 4.81 12.25 21.80
CA GLN A 252 5.35 11.09 22.50
C GLN A 252 6.89 11.14 22.50
N PRO A 253 7.56 10.79 23.61
CA PRO A 253 9.01 10.73 23.63
C PRO A 253 9.49 9.61 22.71
N LEU A 254 10.37 9.96 21.76
CA LEU A 254 11.01 9.02 20.84
C LEU A 254 11.83 8.02 21.67
N THR A 255 11.58 6.73 21.48
CA THR A 255 12.36 5.67 22.14
C THR A 255 13.83 5.76 21.71
N PRO A 256 14.78 5.42 22.60
CA PRO A 256 16.22 5.56 22.32
C PRO A 256 16.68 4.76 21.09
N GLU A 257 16.00 3.65 20.76
CA GLU A 257 16.26 2.88 19.53
C GLU A 257 15.95 3.66 18.25
N ILE A 258 14.89 4.45 18.22
CA ILE A 258 14.53 5.26 17.04
C ILE A 258 15.52 6.39 16.86
N LEU A 259 15.98 7.00 17.95
CA LEU A 259 17.01 8.05 17.92
C LEU A 259 18.35 7.49 17.40
N GLN A 260 18.71 6.28 17.81
CA GLN A 260 19.92 5.60 17.37
C GLN A 260 19.83 5.15 15.90
N ALA A 261 18.66 4.68 15.45
CA ALA A 261 18.43 4.34 14.05
C ALA A 261 18.45 5.58 13.13
N LEU A 262 17.92 6.72 13.59
CA LEU A 262 18.01 8.00 12.88
C LEU A 262 19.45 8.52 12.79
N ALA A 263 20.22 8.40 13.86
CA ALA A 263 21.64 8.78 13.88
C ALA A 263 22.47 7.90 12.93
N GLN A 264 22.22 6.59 12.91
CA GLN A 264 22.87 5.66 11.99
C GLN A 264 22.45 5.90 10.53
N GLY A 265 21.18 6.23 10.28
CA GLY A 265 20.69 6.61 8.95
C GLY A 265 21.37 7.87 8.40
N HIS A 266 21.51 8.92 9.24
CA HIS A 266 22.23 10.14 8.85
C HIS A 266 23.72 9.87 8.59
N ALA A 267 24.37 9.02 9.40
CA ALA A 267 25.77 8.66 9.21
C ALA A 267 26.00 7.89 7.88
N GLN A 268 25.09 6.98 7.52
CA GLN A 268 25.16 6.28 6.23
C GLN A 268 24.93 7.20 5.03
N GLN A 269 24.05 8.20 5.18
CA GLN A 269 23.79 9.17 4.11
C GLN A 269 25.01 10.06 3.84
N MET A 270 25.68 10.52 4.91
CA MET A 270 26.93 11.27 4.81
C MET A 270 28.06 10.45 4.16
N GLN A 271 28.19 9.16 4.49
CA GLN A 271 29.16 8.29 3.83
C GLN A 271 28.86 8.07 2.34
N ARG A 272 27.59 7.97 1.95
CA ARG A 272 27.19 7.88 0.54
C ARG A 272 27.50 9.17 -0.22
N GLU A 273 27.27 10.34 0.36
CA GLU A 273 27.64 11.61 -0.26
C GLU A 273 29.16 11.78 -0.39
N GLN A 274 29.94 11.36 0.61
CA GLN A 274 31.41 11.38 0.51
C GLN A 274 31.91 10.44 -0.60
N GLN A 275 31.41 9.21 -0.67
CA GLN A 275 31.78 8.29 -1.74
C GLN A 275 31.40 8.80 -3.14
N GLN A 276 30.25 9.47 -3.27
CA GLN A 276 29.86 10.10 -4.54
C GLN A 276 30.77 11.27 -4.91
N ARG A 277 31.19 12.09 -3.93
CA ARG A 277 32.16 13.17 -4.16
C ARG A 277 33.53 12.64 -4.54
N GLU A 278 33.99 11.56 -3.91
CA GLU A 278 35.26 10.92 -4.26
C GLU A 278 35.21 10.30 -5.67
N GLN A 279 34.09 9.67 -6.06
CA GLN A 279 33.90 9.16 -7.42
C GLN A 279 33.86 10.29 -8.46
N GLN A 280 33.23 11.43 -8.16
CA GLN A 280 33.25 12.59 -9.05
C GLN A 280 34.65 13.21 -9.18
N GLN A 281 35.43 13.27 -8.10
CA GLN A 281 36.81 13.75 -8.16
C GLN A 281 37.71 12.79 -8.97
N GLN A 282 37.52 11.48 -8.82
CA GLN A 282 38.24 10.49 -9.64
C GLN A 282 37.88 10.60 -11.13
N GLN A 283 36.61 10.83 -11.47
CA GLN A 283 36.20 11.05 -12.88
C GLN A 283 36.78 12.35 -13.45
N GLN A 284 36.86 13.44 -12.67
CA GLN A 284 37.50 14.68 -13.13
C GLN A 284 39.02 14.53 -13.30
N SER A 285 39.69 13.72 -12.47
CA SER A 285 41.13 13.48 -12.60
C SER A 285 41.51 12.62 -13.82
N GLN A 286 40.59 11.86 -14.40
CA GLN A 286 40.85 11.06 -15.61
C GLN A 286 40.61 11.82 -16.93
N GLN A 287 39.91 12.96 -16.91
CA GLN A 287 39.67 13.77 -18.11
C GLN A 287 40.73 14.89 -18.33
N GLY A 288 41.72 14.99 -17.46
CA GLY A 288 42.67 16.10 -17.42
C GLY A 288 44.12 15.78 -17.81
N THR A 289 44.38 15.08 -18.91
CA THR A 289 45.76 15.02 -19.46
C THR A 289 45.78 14.98 -21.00
N PRO A 290 45.98 16.10 -21.71
CA PRO A 290 46.37 16.06 -23.11
C PRO A 290 47.89 15.82 -23.22
N SER A 291 48.27 14.62 -23.66
CA SER A 291 49.65 14.30 -24.03
C SER A 291 50.00 14.96 -25.36
N LYS A 292 50.71 16.10 -25.32
CA LYS A 292 51.42 16.67 -26.47
C LYS A 292 52.81 16.04 -26.52
N LYS A 293 53.07 15.18 -27.52
CA LYS A 293 54.38 15.04 -28.18
C LYS A 293 54.32 14.15 -29.43
N ALA A 294 54.80 14.75 -30.53
CA ALA A 294 55.50 14.14 -31.68
C ALA A 294 54.60 13.34 -32.67
N THR A 295 54.69 13.39 -34.01
CA THR A 295 55.73 13.69 -35.02
C THR A 295 54.99 13.73 -36.39
N ILE A 296 55.08 14.78 -37.23
CA ILE A 296 55.90 14.96 -38.47
C ILE A 296 55.66 13.91 -39.59
N GLU A 297 55.61 14.41 -40.84
CA GLU A 297 55.64 13.72 -42.17
C GLU A 297 54.32 13.04 -42.61
N GLU A 298 53.80 13.12 -43.84
CA GLU A 298 54.31 13.30 -45.22
C GLU A 298 53.15 13.89 -46.09
N ALA A 299 53.38 14.87 -46.96
CA ALA A 299 53.61 14.75 -48.42
C ALA A 299 52.36 14.30 -49.24
N GLU A 300 51.78 15.22 -50.01
CA GLU A 300 51.75 15.20 -51.50
C GLU A 300 50.73 14.21 -52.11
N GLU A 301 49.54 14.71 -52.48
CA GLU A 301 49.11 15.00 -53.88
C GLU A 301 47.73 15.69 -53.87
#